data_AF-A0A2E7UCE7-F1
#
_entry.id   AF-A0A2E7UCE7-F1
#
_cell.length_a   1.000
_cell.length_b   1.000
_cell.length_c   1.000
_cell.angle_alpha   90.00
_cell.angle_beta   90.00
_cell.angle_gamma   90.00
#
_symmetry.space_group_name_H-M   'P 1'
#
loop_
_entity.id
_entity.type
_entity.pdbx_description
1 polymer ?
#
loop_
_entity_poly.entity_id
_entity_poly.type
_entity_poly.pdbx_seq_one_letter_code
_entity_poly.pdbx_strand_id
1 'polypeptide(L)'
;MKKTALVAALGSLALAQPALAQDAAEQADVEIALESEDSGQDDEELDPMALAMVSSIFATMFQAEPLTPEAEARLPQASAVAASLVPEGVYGEMMGQMMDSFLSPIMELAEADGGAMSAGDLTEYTGLYGEDLEGLSQEERGELTQIFDPVYETRTKAQFDMIIGVANSAFSVLEPGVREGLAKAYASRFEASELAALNAFFATPVGGKYASQSLVINTDPQVISGMMQAIPALMEQLPMLLESIEDAEAGLPEPRGYDDLTPAEQRRAAQLLGVDQLTLRESMAEADMMTEDAAAADAEANMDAMGDAFDDAFDGEADGAQAAGDGQGGDTGAE
;
A
#
# COMPACT_ATOMS: atom_id res chain seq x y z
N MET A 1 13.55 42.52 -82.07
CA MET A 1 12.08 42.38 -81.93
C MET A 1 11.77 42.17 -80.46
N LYS A 2 10.82 42.99 -79.96
CA LYS A 2 9.97 42.89 -78.75
C LYS A 2 10.38 41.92 -77.62
N LYS A 3 10.31 42.26 -76.33
CA LYS A 3 10.16 43.49 -75.53
C LYS A 3 10.00 42.98 -74.08
N THR A 4 10.75 43.52 -73.11
CA THR A 4 10.35 43.89 -71.72
C THR A 4 9.74 42.82 -70.78
N ALA A 5 9.96 42.75 -69.46
CA ALA A 5 10.51 43.61 -68.39
C ALA A 5 10.94 42.69 -67.20
N LEU A 6 12.00 42.95 -66.42
CA LEU A 6 12.11 43.88 -65.28
C LEU A 6 10.92 43.72 -64.30
N VAL A 7 11.10 43.35 -63.02
CA VAL A 7 11.55 44.25 -61.92
C VAL A 7 12.03 43.43 -60.71
N ALA A 8 13.07 43.96 -60.06
CA ALA A 8 13.69 43.54 -58.80
C ALA A 8 13.20 44.37 -57.59
N ALA A 9 13.75 44.08 -56.41
CA ALA A 9 13.74 44.81 -55.11
C ALA A 9 12.72 44.25 -54.08
N LEU A 10 13.10 43.71 -52.91
CA LEU A 10 13.94 44.16 -51.75
C LEU A 10 13.05 44.57 -50.56
N GLY A 11 13.37 44.04 -49.36
CA GLY A 11 12.86 44.44 -48.04
C GLY A 11 11.60 43.68 -47.62
N SER A 12 11.46 43.11 -46.43
CA SER A 12 12.04 43.44 -45.11
C SER A 12 11.82 42.29 -44.10
N LEU A 13 12.73 42.20 -43.13
CA LEU A 13 12.66 41.43 -41.88
C LEU A 13 11.29 41.51 -41.18
N ALA A 14 10.75 40.36 -40.73
CA ALA A 14 9.86 40.27 -39.57
C ALA A 14 9.84 38.83 -39.01
N LEU A 15 10.23 38.68 -37.75
CA LEU A 15 10.02 37.49 -36.94
C LEU A 15 8.52 37.31 -36.66
N ALA A 16 7.99 36.09 -36.81
CA ALA A 16 6.75 35.67 -36.17
C ALA A 16 6.60 34.12 -36.18
N GLN A 17 6.80 33.49 -35.01
CA GLN A 17 5.90 32.43 -34.52
C GLN A 17 4.50 33.07 -34.25
N PRO A 18 3.38 32.34 -34.05
CA PRO A 18 3.25 30.95 -33.59
C PRO A 18 2.11 30.13 -34.24
N ALA A 19 2.05 28.83 -33.95
CA ALA A 19 0.82 28.09 -33.65
C ALA A 19 1.19 26.72 -33.08
N LEU A 20 0.99 26.58 -31.77
CA LEU A 20 1.07 25.31 -31.06
C LEU A 20 -0.05 24.40 -31.55
N ALA A 21 0.32 23.23 -32.05
CA ALA A 21 -0.60 22.11 -32.19
C ALA A 21 -0.71 21.44 -30.81
N GLN A 22 -1.68 21.90 -30.01
CA GLN A 22 -2.28 21.07 -28.96
C GLN A 22 -3.35 20.23 -29.64
N ASP A 23 -3.02 18.99 -30.01
CA ASP A 23 -4.02 17.93 -30.10
C ASP A 23 -3.30 16.58 -30.11
N ALA A 24 -3.56 15.79 -29.06
CA ALA A 24 -3.31 14.35 -28.88
C ALA A 24 -3.01 14.05 -27.40
N ALA A 25 -3.87 14.55 -26.50
CA ALA A 25 -4.19 13.77 -25.32
C ALA A 25 -5.22 12.73 -25.78
N GLU A 26 -4.74 11.70 -26.48
CA GLU A 26 -5.52 10.49 -26.72
C GLU A 26 -5.54 9.79 -25.37
N GLN A 27 -6.58 10.11 -24.59
CA GLN A 27 -6.96 9.37 -23.40
C GLN A 27 -7.12 7.93 -23.85
N ALA A 28 -6.19 7.07 -23.44
CA ALA A 28 -6.42 5.65 -23.47
C ALA A 28 -7.54 5.39 -22.45
N ASP A 29 -8.78 5.35 -22.95
CA ASP A 29 -9.92 4.80 -22.22
C ASP A 29 -9.59 3.32 -21.93
N VAL A 30 -9.01 3.08 -20.76
CA VAL A 30 -8.92 1.73 -20.19
C VAL A 30 -10.30 1.43 -19.62
N GLU A 31 -11.15 0.90 -20.49
CA GLU A 31 -12.46 0.36 -20.12
C GLU A 31 -12.22 -0.90 -19.27
N ILE A 32 -12.21 -0.75 -17.94
CA ILE A 32 -12.22 -1.88 -17.03
C ILE A 32 -13.62 -2.49 -17.10
N ALA A 33 -13.79 -3.51 -17.93
CA ALA A 33 -15.00 -4.32 -17.97
C ALA A 33 -15.06 -5.19 -16.71
N LEU A 34 -15.68 -4.66 -15.65
CA LEU A 34 -16.17 -5.47 -14.54
C LEU A 34 -17.47 -6.12 -15.02
N GLU A 35 -17.37 -7.36 -15.50
CA GLU A 35 -18.57 -8.18 -15.72
C GLU A 35 -19.25 -8.39 -14.36
N SER A 36 -20.43 -7.79 -14.20
CA SER A 36 -21.25 -7.87 -13.01
C SER A 36 -21.95 -9.22 -12.95
N GLU A 37 -21.57 -10.06 -11.98
CA GLU A 37 -22.40 -11.17 -11.53
C GLU A 37 -23.42 -10.64 -10.51
N ASP A 38 -24.69 -10.85 -10.86
CA ASP A 38 -25.92 -10.50 -10.15
C ASP A 38 -25.94 -11.05 -8.72
N SER A 39 -25.73 -10.18 -7.74
CA SER A 39 -26.15 -10.41 -6.34
C SER A 39 -26.88 -9.18 -5.82
N GLY A 40 -28.21 -9.20 -5.96
CA GLY A 40 -29.10 -8.06 -5.68
C GLY A 40 -29.08 -7.53 -4.26
N GLN A 41 -28.25 -6.51 -4.03
CA GLN A 41 -28.34 -5.55 -2.93
C GLN A 41 -28.01 -4.16 -3.49
N ASP A 42 -29.03 -3.30 -3.57
CA ASP A 42 -29.00 -1.85 -3.79
C ASP A 42 -27.76 -1.29 -4.52
N ASP A 43 -27.79 -1.39 -5.86
CA ASP A 43 -26.88 -0.69 -6.77
C ASP A 43 -27.06 0.84 -6.63
N GLU A 44 -26.36 1.47 -5.69
CA GLU A 44 -25.85 2.82 -5.95
C GLU A 44 -24.72 2.68 -6.97
N GLU A 45 -25.09 2.60 -8.26
CA GLU A 45 -24.18 2.89 -9.36
C GLU A 45 -23.45 4.18 -8.99
N LEU A 46 -22.14 4.09 -8.73
CA LEU A 46 -21.31 5.25 -8.45
C LEU A 46 -21.55 6.29 -9.55
N ASP A 47 -22.12 7.45 -9.19
CA ASP A 47 -22.49 8.50 -10.14
C ASP A 47 -21.29 8.78 -11.07
N PRO A 48 -21.42 8.59 -12.39
CA PRO A 48 -20.34 8.84 -13.35
C PRO A 48 -19.75 10.25 -13.22
N MET A 49 -20.53 11.23 -12.77
CA MET A 49 -20.07 12.57 -12.48
C MET A 49 -19.22 12.66 -11.20
N ALA A 50 -19.57 11.90 -10.16
CA ALA A 50 -18.78 11.80 -8.93
C ALA A 50 -17.45 11.10 -9.21
N LEU A 51 -17.45 10.00 -9.98
CA LEU A 51 -16.23 9.32 -10.40
C LEU A 51 -15.34 10.26 -11.24
N ALA A 52 -15.91 10.98 -12.21
CA ALA A 52 -15.17 11.95 -13.01
C ALA A 52 -14.58 13.10 -12.17
N MET A 53 -15.32 13.61 -11.16
CA MET A 53 -14.79 14.60 -10.23
C MET A 53 -13.62 14.04 -9.43
N VAL A 54 -13.75 12.85 -8.86
CA VAL A 54 -12.68 12.19 -8.09
C VAL A 54 -11.46 11.98 -8.99
N SER A 55 -11.61 11.40 -10.18
CA SER A 55 -10.52 11.24 -11.14
C SER A 55 -9.86 12.58 -11.51
N SER A 56 -10.63 13.66 -11.67
CA SER A 56 -10.08 14.98 -11.98
C SER A 56 -9.28 15.60 -10.83
N ILE A 57 -9.73 15.41 -9.57
CA ILE A 57 -9.02 15.87 -8.37
C ILE A 57 -7.70 15.10 -8.24
N PHE A 58 -7.74 13.77 -8.40
CA PHE A 58 -6.54 12.94 -8.41
C PHE A 58 -5.58 13.34 -9.53
N ALA A 59 -6.06 13.52 -10.76
CA ALA A 59 -5.23 13.95 -11.88
C ALA A 59 -4.58 15.31 -11.62
N THR A 60 -5.29 16.23 -10.95
CA THR A 60 -4.77 17.57 -10.61
C THR A 60 -3.73 17.52 -9.50
N MET A 61 -3.92 16.68 -8.48
CA MET A 61 -2.95 16.50 -7.39
C MET A 61 -1.61 15.92 -7.86
N PHE A 62 -1.61 15.11 -8.92
CA PHE A 62 -0.42 14.42 -9.42
C PHE A 62 0.06 14.93 -10.79
N GLN A 63 -0.28 16.17 -11.18
CA GLN A 63 0.24 16.75 -12.43
C GLN A 63 1.76 16.90 -12.36
N ALA A 64 2.47 16.13 -13.18
CA ALA A 64 3.90 16.31 -13.40
C ALA A 64 4.16 17.54 -14.27
N GLU A 65 5.24 18.25 -13.99
CA GLU A 65 5.70 19.36 -14.83
C GLU A 65 5.95 18.85 -16.26
N PRO A 66 5.50 19.58 -17.31
CA PRO A 66 5.74 19.18 -18.69
C PRO A 66 7.25 19.12 -18.97
N LEU A 67 7.64 18.19 -19.84
CA LEU A 67 9.04 18.02 -20.22
C LEU A 67 9.55 19.24 -20.98
N THR A 68 10.84 19.57 -20.77
CA THR A 68 11.52 20.53 -21.65
C THR A 68 11.75 19.91 -23.03
N PRO A 69 11.92 20.71 -24.09
CA PRO A 69 12.21 20.19 -25.43
C PRO A 69 13.45 19.30 -25.48
N GLU A 70 14.46 19.61 -24.67
CA GLU A 70 15.68 18.80 -24.57
C GLU A 70 15.40 17.44 -23.90
N ALA A 71 14.50 17.38 -22.93
CA ALA A 71 14.07 16.13 -22.30
C ALA A 71 13.18 15.32 -23.26
N GLU A 72 12.27 15.96 -24.00
CA GLU A 72 11.48 15.30 -25.04
C GLU A 72 12.37 14.62 -26.09
N ALA A 73 13.44 15.29 -26.52
CA ALA A 73 14.41 14.71 -27.46
C ALA A 73 15.13 13.46 -26.92
N ARG A 74 15.21 13.29 -25.60
CA ARG A 74 15.83 12.14 -24.91
C ARG A 74 14.87 10.98 -24.66
N LEU A 75 13.55 11.19 -24.81
CA LEU A 75 12.53 10.18 -24.50
C LEU A 75 12.77 8.81 -25.13
N PRO A 76 13.21 8.66 -26.39
CA PRO A 76 13.47 7.34 -26.96
C PRO A 76 14.56 6.56 -26.20
N GLN A 77 15.62 7.23 -25.76
CA GLN A 77 16.72 6.62 -25.01
C GLN A 77 16.31 6.32 -23.56
N ALA A 78 15.54 7.22 -22.94
CA ALA A 78 15.02 7.04 -21.59
C ALA A 78 13.95 5.94 -21.53
N SER A 79 13.16 5.76 -22.60
CA SER A 79 12.17 4.69 -22.70
C SER A 79 12.85 3.31 -22.74
N ALA A 80 13.99 3.18 -23.41
CA ALA A 80 14.77 1.94 -23.42
C ALA A 80 15.35 1.61 -22.03
N VAL A 81 15.79 2.63 -21.28
CA VAL A 81 16.21 2.50 -19.88
C VAL A 81 15.03 2.03 -19.02
N ALA A 82 13.89 2.71 -19.11
CA ALA A 82 12.69 2.36 -18.35
C ALA A 82 12.19 0.94 -18.64
N ALA A 83 12.22 0.51 -19.91
CA ALA A 83 11.85 -0.85 -20.30
C ALA A 83 12.80 -1.93 -19.74
N SER A 84 14.06 -1.58 -19.46
CA SER A 84 15.01 -2.51 -18.83
C SER A 84 14.74 -2.67 -17.32
N LEU A 85 14.28 -1.61 -16.67
CA LEU A 85 13.99 -1.57 -15.23
C LEU A 85 12.60 -2.12 -14.90
N VAL A 86 11.62 -1.86 -15.77
CA VAL A 86 10.24 -2.34 -15.65
C VAL A 86 9.90 -3.20 -16.88
N PRO A 87 10.48 -4.41 -16.97
CA PRO A 87 10.11 -5.36 -18.01
C PRO A 87 8.64 -5.76 -17.86
N GLU A 88 8.08 -6.30 -18.94
CA GLU A 88 6.70 -6.79 -18.94
C GLU A 88 6.52 -7.94 -17.92
N GLY A 89 5.48 -7.84 -17.09
CA GLY A 89 5.14 -8.80 -16.05
C GLY A 89 5.97 -8.67 -14.77
N VAL A 90 6.87 -7.69 -14.64
CA VAL A 90 7.75 -7.58 -13.47
C VAL A 90 6.96 -7.38 -12.17
N TYR A 91 5.84 -6.67 -12.21
CA TYR A 91 5.02 -6.48 -11.01
C TYR A 91 4.23 -7.74 -10.67
N GLY A 92 3.80 -8.50 -11.67
CA GLY A 92 3.22 -9.83 -11.45
C GLY A 92 4.23 -10.82 -10.86
N GLU A 93 5.48 -10.81 -11.33
CA GLU A 93 6.56 -11.61 -10.76
C GLU A 93 6.82 -11.22 -9.29
N MET A 94 6.94 -9.92 -9.03
CA MET A 94 7.15 -9.38 -7.68
C MET A 94 6.02 -9.81 -6.72
N MET A 95 4.77 -9.71 -7.15
CA MET A 95 3.62 -10.14 -6.34
C MET A 95 3.56 -11.65 -6.16
N GLY A 96 3.85 -12.42 -7.21
CA GLY A 96 3.99 -13.87 -7.12
C GLY A 96 5.01 -14.27 -6.05
N GLN A 97 6.18 -13.63 -6.04
CA GLN A 97 7.22 -13.92 -5.04
C GLN A 97 6.85 -13.47 -3.62
N MET A 98 6.26 -12.29 -3.45
CA MET A 98 5.78 -11.86 -2.12
C MET A 98 4.72 -12.80 -1.59
N MET A 99 3.76 -13.17 -2.43
CA MET A 99 2.67 -14.05 -2.05
C MET A 99 3.20 -15.45 -1.74
N ASP A 100 4.10 -15.99 -2.56
CA ASP A 100 4.76 -17.27 -2.30
C ASP A 100 5.53 -17.24 -0.96
N SER A 101 6.27 -16.16 -0.70
CA SER A 101 7.01 -16.00 0.56
C SER A 101 6.11 -15.87 1.78
N PHE A 102 4.92 -15.30 1.65
CA PHE A 102 4.00 -15.08 2.78
C PHE A 102 3.05 -16.26 2.98
N LEU A 103 2.53 -16.84 1.90
CA LEU A 103 1.60 -17.96 1.94
C LEU A 103 2.28 -19.30 2.19
N SER A 104 3.50 -19.52 1.69
CA SER A 104 4.17 -20.82 1.87
C SER A 104 4.27 -21.24 3.34
N PRO A 105 4.72 -20.36 4.28
CA PRO A 105 4.74 -20.71 5.71
C PRO A 105 3.35 -21.02 6.30
N ILE A 106 2.31 -20.31 5.85
CA ILE A 106 0.93 -20.51 6.30
C ILE A 106 0.40 -21.85 5.79
N MET A 107 0.66 -22.17 4.52
CA MET A 107 0.28 -23.45 3.94
C MET A 107 1.03 -24.62 4.58
N GLU A 108 2.32 -24.48 4.86
CA GLU A 108 3.10 -25.47 5.61
C GLU A 108 2.51 -25.71 7.01
N LEU A 109 2.07 -24.64 7.69
CA LEU A 109 1.40 -24.76 8.99
C LEU A 109 0.03 -25.45 8.87
N ALA A 110 -0.76 -25.11 7.85
CA ALA A 110 -2.06 -25.74 7.60
C ALA A 110 -1.92 -27.23 7.23
N GLU A 111 -0.90 -27.59 6.44
CA GLU A 111 -0.57 -28.99 6.16
C GLU A 111 -0.10 -29.73 7.41
N ALA A 112 0.72 -29.09 8.25
CA ALA A 112 1.11 -29.64 9.55
C ALA A 112 -0.10 -29.84 10.46
N ASP A 113 -1.16 -29.04 10.28
CA ASP A 113 -2.43 -29.18 10.98
C ASP A 113 -3.42 -30.17 10.33
N GLY A 114 -2.95 -30.95 9.36
CA GLY A 114 -3.74 -31.99 8.68
C GLY A 114 -4.73 -31.45 7.64
N GLY A 115 -4.59 -30.20 7.20
CA GLY A 115 -5.45 -29.58 6.18
C GLY A 115 -6.83 -29.18 6.69
N ALA A 116 -7.01 -29.10 8.01
CA ALA A 116 -8.27 -28.71 8.63
C ALA A 116 -8.52 -27.19 8.53
N MET A 117 -9.78 -26.79 8.60
CA MET A 117 -10.21 -25.40 8.79
C MET A 117 -9.51 -24.77 10.00
N SER A 118 -9.09 -23.52 9.85
CA SER A 118 -8.57 -22.74 10.97
C SER A 118 -9.70 -22.34 11.94
N ALA A 119 -9.34 -21.86 13.14
CA ALA A 119 -10.33 -21.29 14.07
C ALA A 119 -11.09 -20.10 13.46
N GLY A 120 -10.41 -19.31 12.61
CA GLY A 120 -11.04 -18.21 11.86
C GLY A 120 -12.07 -18.70 10.84
N ASP A 121 -11.75 -19.76 10.09
CA ASP A 121 -12.71 -20.34 9.13
C ASP A 121 -13.93 -20.93 9.85
N LEU A 122 -13.72 -21.63 10.97
CA LEU A 122 -14.81 -22.17 11.79
C LEU A 122 -15.66 -21.05 12.40
N THR A 123 -15.05 -19.93 12.77
CA THR A 123 -15.75 -18.73 13.23
C THR A 123 -16.69 -18.22 12.15
N GLU A 124 -16.22 -18.09 10.91
CA GLU A 124 -17.04 -17.62 9.79
C GLU A 124 -18.19 -18.59 9.46
N TYR A 125 -17.95 -19.90 9.53
CA TYR A 125 -18.97 -20.91 9.29
C TYR A 125 -20.03 -21.02 10.41
N THR A 126 -19.62 -20.85 11.67
CA THR A 126 -20.46 -21.19 12.84
C THR A 126 -20.96 -19.97 13.61
N GLY A 127 -20.29 -18.82 13.46
CA GLY A 127 -20.49 -17.62 14.28
C GLY A 127 -20.04 -17.76 15.74
N LEU A 128 -19.30 -18.82 16.07
CA LEU A 128 -18.69 -19.03 17.40
C LEU A 128 -17.28 -18.43 17.43
N TYR A 129 -16.79 -18.05 18.61
CA TYR A 129 -15.52 -17.33 18.77
C TYR A 129 -14.75 -17.81 20.00
N GLY A 130 -13.45 -17.51 20.05
CA GLY A 130 -12.61 -17.67 21.25
C GLY A 130 -12.44 -19.13 21.69
N GLU A 131 -12.50 -19.35 23.00
CA GLU A 131 -12.22 -20.63 23.68
C GLU A 131 -13.06 -21.82 23.17
N ASP A 132 -14.27 -21.57 22.66
CA ASP A 132 -15.14 -22.59 22.07
C ASP A 132 -14.55 -23.24 20.79
N LEU A 133 -13.71 -22.51 20.06
CA LEU A 133 -13.07 -22.98 18.82
C LEU A 133 -11.57 -23.22 18.98
N GLU A 134 -10.89 -22.44 19.82
CA GLU A 134 -9.46 -22.57 20.10
C GLU A 134 -9.15 -23.82 20.92
N GLY A 135 -10.10 -24.29 21.74
CA GLY A 135 -9.96 -25.52 22.53
C GLY A 135 -10.11 -26.81 21.72
N LEU A 136 -10.49 -26.73 20.44
CA LEU A 136 -10.69 -27.90 19.59
C LEU A 136 -9.36 -28.56 19.22
N SER A 137 -9.29 -29.87 19.42
CA SER A 137 -8.15 -30.65 18.94
C SER A 137 -8.06 -30.66 17.42
N GLN A 138 -6.90 -31.00 16.88
CA GLN A 138 -6.71 -31.20 15.44
C GLN A 138 -7.68 -32.24 14.86
N GLU A 139 -7.94 -33.33 15.58
CA GLU A 139 -8.85 -34.39 15.12
C GLU A 139 -10.30 -33.88 15.03
N GLU A 140 -10.75 -33.11 16.02
CA GLU A 140 -12.08 -32.49 16.03
C GLU A 140 -12.24 -31.45 14.91
N ARG A 141 -11.23 -30.60 14.69
CA ARG A 141 -11.23 -29.64 13.56
C ARG A 141 -11.22 -30.35 12.21
N GLY A 142 -10.47 -31.44 12.08
CA GLY A 142 -10.50 -32.29 10.89
C GLY A 142 -11.88 -32.91 10.64
N GLU A 143 -12.54 -33.42 11.67
CA GLU A 143 -13.90 -33.96 11.56
C GLU A 143 -14.91 -32.87 11.17
N LEU A 144 -14.86 -31.70 11.82
CA LEU A 144 -15.70 -30.55 11.47
C LEU A 144 -15.46 -30.07 10.04
N THR A 145 -14.21 -30.05 9.58
CA THR A 145 -13.86 -29.72 8.20
C THR A 145 -14.51 -30.70 7.23
N GLN A 146 -14.45 -32.01 7.49
CA GLN A 146 -15.09 -33.01 6.64
C GLN A 146 -16.63 -32.91 6.65
N ILE A 147 -17.21 -32.48 7.78
CA ILE A 147 -18.67 -32.26 7.91
C ILE A 147 -19.11 -31.03 7.11
N PHE A 148 -18.40 -29.90 7.26
CA PHE A 148 -18.81 -28.62 6.66
C PHE A 148 -18.36 -28.47 5.21
N ASP A 149 -17.13 -28.88 4.88
CA ASP A 149 -16.56 -28.79 3.55
C ASP A 149 -15.59 -29.94 3.23
N PRO A 150 -16.08 -31.09 2.72
CA PRO A 150 -15.24 -32.24 2.39
C PRO A 150 -14.25 -31.98 1.24
N VAL A 151 -14.33 -30.82 0.57
CA VAL A 151 -13.40 -30.38 -0.49
C VAL A 151 -12.67 -29.09 -0.12
N TYR A 152 -12.58 -28.79 1.18
CA TYR A 152 -12.00 -27.56 1.73
C TYR A 152 -10.67 -27.18 1.09
N GLU A 153 -9.66 -28.06 1.10
CA GLU A 153 -8.35 -27.78 0.49
C GLU A 153 -8.45 -27.35 -0.98
N THR A 154 -9.33 -28.01 -1.75
CA THR A 154 -9.53 -27.68 -3.17
C THR A 154 -10.19 -26.31 -3.33
N ARG A 155 -11.17 -26.00 -2.46
CA ARG A 155 -11.86 -24.71 -2.46
C ARG A 155 -10.92 -23.57 -2.06
N THR A 156 -10.20 -23.74 -0.96
CA THR A 156 -9.21 -22.79 -0.45
C THR A 156 -8.14 -22.52 -1.50
N LYS A 157 -7.62 -23.57 -2.16
CA LYS A 157 -6.68 -23.39 -3.26
C LYS A 157 -7.28 -22.60 -4.44
N ALA A 158 -8.50 -22.92 -4.86
CA ALA A 158 -9.15 -22.23 -5.96
C ALA A 158 -9.39 -20.74 -5.65
N GLN A 159 -9.75 -20.42 -4.40
CA GLN A 159 -9.89 -19.03 -3.92
C GLN A 159 -8.56 -18.29 -3.97
N PHE A 160 -7.47 -18.89 -3.48
CA PHE A 160 -6.14 -18.29 -3.57
C PHE A 160 -5.68 -18.08 -5.02
N ASP A 161 -5.85 -19.09 -5.87
CA ASP A 161 -5.48 -19.00 -7.29
C ASP A 161 -6.28 -17.87 -7.99
N MET A 162 -7.55 -17.69 -7.64
CA MET A 162 -8.38 -16.56 -8.12
C MET A 162 -7.84 -15.21 -7.64
N ILE A 163 -7.59 -15.05 -6.34
CA ILE A 163 -7.08 -13.79 -5.75
C ILE A 163 -5.77 -13.39 -6.41
N ILE A 164 -4.85 -14.35 -6.59
CA ILE A 164 -3.57 -14.14 -7.27
C ILE A 164 -3.79 -13.73 -8.72
N GLY A 165 -4.72 -14.38 -9.43
CA GLY A 165 -5.07 -14.03 -10.80
C GLY A 165 -5.57 -12.59 -10.95
N VAL A 166 -6.49 -12.17 -10.08
CA VAL A 166 -7.04 -10.81 -10.05
C VAL A 166 -5.95 -9.78 -9.74
N ALA A 167 -5.13 -10.04 -8.72
CA ALA A 167 -4.03 -9.16 -8.36
C ALA A 167 -3.04 -8.99 -9.52
N ASN A 168 -2.59 -10.08 -10.14
CA ASN A 168 -1.68 -10.04 -11.29
C ASN A 168 -2.26 -9.25 -12.47
N SER A 169 -3.55 -9.42 -12.75
CA SER A 169 -4.25 -8.66 -13.79
C SER A 169 -4.24 -7.16 -13.47
N ALA A 170 -4.58 -6.78 -12.23
CA ALA A 170 -4.61 -5.39 -11.80
C ALA A 170 -3.23 -4.71 -11.92
N PHE A 171 -2.16 -5.38 -11.50
CA PHE A 171 -0.80 -4.83 -11.60
C PHE A 171 -0.27 -4.76 -13.04
N SER A 172 -0.64 -5.71 -13.90
CA SER A 172 -0.27 -5.68 -15.32
C SER A 172 -0.83 -4.44 -16.03
N VAL A 173 -2.00 -3.94 -15.60
CA VAL A 173 -2.60 -2.69 -16.12
C VAL A 173 -1.76 -1.46 -15.75
N LEU A 174 -1.03 -1.49 -14.63
CA LEU A 174 -0.23 -0.36 -14.16
C LEU A 174 1.10 -0.22 -14.92
N GLU A 175 1.67 -1.34 -15.37
CA GLU A 175 3.01 -1.40 -15.98
C GLU A 175 3.26 -0.39 -17.10
N PRO A 176 2.36 -0.21 -18.08
CA PRO A 176 2.58 0.75 -19.16
C PRO A 176 2.71 2.19 -18.66
N GLY A 177 1.81 2.60 -17.75
CA GLY A 177 1.81 3.95 -17.17
C GLY A 177 3.04 4.20 -16.30
N VAL A 178 3.45 3.23 -15.49
CA VAL A 178 4.68 3.31 -14.70
C VAL A 178 5.90 3.43 -15.61
N ARG A 179 5.99 2.59 -16.66
CA ARG A 179 7.11 2.61 -17.61
C ARG A 179 7.21 3.95 -18.34
N GLU A 180 6.08 4.52 -18.75
CA GLU A 180 6.02 5.84 -19.38
C GLU A 180 6.45 6.94 -18.40
N GLY A 181 5.91 6.94 -17.19
CA GLY A 181 6.29 7.89 -16.14
C GLY A 181 7.79 7.83 -15.82
N LEU A 182 8.34 6.62 -15.73
CA LEU A 182 9.76 6.39 -15.51
C LEU A 182 10.60 6.89 -16.70
N ALA A 183 10.16 6.66 -17.94
CA ALA A 183 10.84 7.18 -19.12
C ALA A 183 10.91 8.72 -19.10
N LYS A 184 9.82 9.41 -18.76
CA LYS A 184 9.79 10.87 -18.60
C LYS A 184 10.72 11.33 -17.46
N ALA A 185 10.70 10.61 -16.34
CA ALA A 185 11.54 10.90 -15.18
C ALA A 185 13.04 10.75 -15.48
N TYR A 186 13.43 9.77 -16.30
CA TYR A 186 14.82 9.60 -16.75
C TYR A 186 15.21 10.64 -17.81
N ALA A 187 14.31 10.97 -18.73
CA ALA A 187 14.55 11.97 -19.76
C ALA A 187 14.80 13.37 -19.17
N SER A 188 14.15 13.71 -18.06
CA SER A 188 14.34 15.00 -17.38
C SER A 188 15.57 15.07 -16.48
N ARG A 189 16.04 13.93 -15.95
CA ARG A 189 17.14 13.88 -14.96
C ARG A 189 18.50 13.53 -15.54
N PHE A 190 18.54 12.82 -16.66
CA PHE A 190 19.78 12.31 -17.23
C PHE A 190 20.05 12.89 -18.61
N GLU A 191 21.31 13.17 -18.88
CA GLU A 191 21.78 13.62 -20.17
C GLU A 191 21.88 12.47 -21.18
N ALA A 192 21.89 12.81 -22.47
CA ALA A 192 21.89 11.80 -23.54
C ALA A 192 23.07 10.81 -23.44
N SER A 193 24.25 11.28 -23.00
CA SER A 193 25.42 10.42 -22.78
C SER A 193 25.25 9.46 -21.62
N GLU A 194 24.53 9.86 -20.57
CA GLU A 194 24.29 9.04 -19.38
C GLU A 194 23.24 7.97 -19.70
N LEU A 195 22.17 8.34 -20.41
CA LEU A 195 21.17 7.40 -20.93
C LEU A 195 21.79 6.38 -21.89
N ALA A 196 22.72 6.81 -22.75
CA ALA A 196 23.47 5.88 -23.61
C ALA A 196 24.35 4.92 -22.80
N ALA A 197 25.02 5.40 -21.75
CA ALA A 197 25.84 4.56 -20.87
C ALA A 197 24.99 3.53 -20.09
N LEU A 198 23.82 3.95 -19.58
CA LEU A 198 22.88 3.05 -18.90
C LEU A 198 22.37 1.96 -19.84
N ASN A 199 21.93 2.33 -21.04
CA ASN A 199 21.51 1.36 -22.06
C ASN A 199 22.63 0.39 -22.45
N ALA A 200 23.87 0.88 -22.59
CA ALA A 200 25.01 0.02 -22.88
C ALA A 200 25.31 -0.95 -21.72
N PHE A 201 25.15 -0.50 -20.47
CA PHE A 201 25.29 -1.36 -19.29
C PHE A 201 24.19 -2.42 -19.24
N PHE A 202 22.92 -2.05 -19.40
CA PHE A 202 21.78 -2.98 -19.37
C PHE A 202 21.78 -3.99 -20.53
N ALA A 203 22.43 -3.66 -21.65
CA ALA A 203 22.67 -4.61 -22.73
C ALA A 203 23.70 -5.71 -22.38
N THR A 204 24.46 -5.57 -21.29
CA THR A 204 25.35 -6.64 -20.80
C THR A 204 24.56 -7.71 -20.06
N PRO A 205 25.04 -8.97 -20.00
CA PRO A 205 24.34 -10.03 -19.25
C PRO A 205 24.13 -9.69 -17.76
N VAL A 206 25.11 -9.05 -17.13
CA VAL A 206 25.01 -8.66 -15.72
C VAL A 206 24.09 -7.45 -15.56
N GLY A 207 24.21 -6.44 -16.43
CA GLY A 207 23.37 -5.26 -16.35
C GLY A 207 21.90 -5.55 -16.63
N GLY A 208 21.60 -6.42 -17.58
CA GLY A 208 20.23 -6.88 -17.84
C GLY A 208 19.64 -7.62 -16.65
N LYS A 209 20.40 -8.55 -16.04
CA LYS A 209 19.97 -9.23 -14.80
C LYS A 209 19.77 -8.23 -13.65
N TYR A 210 20.69 -7.28 -13.48
CA TYR A 210 20.57 -6.26 -12.43
C TYR A 210 19.31 -5.43 -12.64
N ALA A 211 19.06 -4.94 -13.86
CA ALA A 211 17.90 -4.11 -14.16
C ALA A 211 16.58 -4.86 -13.88
N SER A 212 16.45 -6.09 -14.37
CA SER A 212 15.23 -6.90 -14.17
C SER A 212 15.00 -7.32 -12.73
N GLN A 213 16.05 -7.44 -11.91
CA GLN A 213 15.95 -7.87 -10.51
C GLN A 213 15.91 -6.69 -9.53
N SER A 214 16.30 -5.49 -9.96
CA SER A 214 16.45 -4.32 -9.07
C SER A 214 15.17 -3.92 -8.34
N LEU A 215 14.01 -4.13 -8.97
CA LEU A 215 12.71 -3.87 -8.37
C LEU A 215 12.32 -5.00 -7.41
N VAL A 216 12.42 -6.24 -7.90
CA VAL A 216 12.01 -7.47 -7.21
C VAL A 216 12.88 -7.79 -5.99
N ILE A 217 14.15 -7.37 -5.96
CA ILE A 217 15.04 -7.66 -4.82
C ILE A 217 14.55 -7.03 -3.51
N ASN A 218 13.73 -5.98 -3.56
CA ASN A 218 13.14 -5.38 -2.36
C ASN A 218 12.06 -6.26 -1.73
N THR A 219 11.54 -7.24 -2.48
CA THR A 219 10.59 -8.24 -2.00
C THR A 219 11.26 -9.55 -1.62
N ASP A 220 12.60 -9.60 -1.61
CA ASP A 220 13.35 -10.76 -1.16
C ASP A 220 13.11 -10.99 0.34
N PRO A 221 12.86 -12.24 0.78
CA PRO A 221 12.61 -12.56 2.19
C PRO A 221 13.75 -12.11 3.13
N GLN A 222 15.01 -12.08 2.66
CA GLN A 222 16.14 -11.59 3.44
C GLN A 222 16.05 -10.09 3.67
N VAL A 223 15.59 -9.33 2.67
CA VAL A 223 15.38 -7.87 2.80
C VAL A 223 14.21 -7.60 3.74
N ILE A 224 13.09 -8.29 3.53
CA ILE A 224 11.90 -8.16 4.39
C ILE A 224 12.24 -8.53 5.84
N SER A 225 12.93 -9.64 6.08
CA SER A 225 13.35 -10.04 7.42
C SER A 225 14.22 -8.98 8.10
N GLY A 226 15.13 -8.35 7.36
CA GLY A 226 15.95 -7.24 7.89
C GLY A 226 15.11 -6.03 8.28
N MET A 227 14.07 -5.71 7.50
CA MET A 227 13.11 -4.65 7.84
C MET A 227 12.28 -5.00 9.08
N MET A 228 11.78 -6.23 9.19
CA MET A 228 11.00 -6.68 10.35
C MET A 228 11.80 -6.64 11.65
N GLN A 229 13.10 -6.95 11.60
CA GLN A 229 14.00 -6.85 12.75
C GLN A 229 14.19 -5.41 13.24
N ALA A 230 13.91 -4.40 12.41
CA ALA A 230 14.01 -3.00 12.78
C ALA A 230 12.74 -2.45 13.46
N ILE A 231 11.60 -3.17 13.39
CA ILE A 231 10.32 -2.73 13.98
C ILE A 231 10.43 -2.50 15.49
N PRO A 232 11.02 -3.40 16.31
CA PRO A 232 11.13 -3.17 17.74
C PRO A 232 11.90 -1.89 18.07
N ALA A 233 13.01 -1.63 17.38
CA ALA A 233 13.80 -0.41 17.58
C ALA A 233 13.05 0.86 17.15
N LEU A 234 12.11 0.76 16.20
CA LEU A 234 11.21 1.86 15.86
C LEU A 234 10.20 2.08 16.98
N MET A 235 9.60 1.01 17.52
CA MET A 235 8.65 1.08 18.64
C MET A 235 9.29 1.67 19.89
N GLU A 236 10.54 1.32 20.20
CA GLU A 236 11.31 1.93 21.29
C GLU A 236 11.51 3.45 21.14
N GLN A 237 11.48 3.96 19.90
CA GLN A 237 11.62 5.39 19.61
C GLN A 237 10.29 6.15 19.59
N LEU A 238 9.14 5.46 19.52
CA LEU A 238 7.83 6.12 19.50
C LEU A 238 7.60 7.05 20.70
N PRO A 239 7.94 6.68 21.95
CA PRO A 239 7.74 7.57 23.09
C PRO A 239 8.52 8.88 22.96
N MET A 240 9.75 8.83 22.45
CA MET A 240 10.58 10.03 22.23
C MET A 240 9.98 10.94 21.15
N LEU A 241 9.36 10.35 20.12
CA LEU A 241 8.67 11.10 19.08
C LEU A 241 7.42 11.79 19.63
N LEU A 242 6.65 11.11 20.48
CA LEU A 242 5.50 11.70 21.18
C LEU A 242 5.92 12.85 22.10
N GLU A 243 6.97 12.65 22.92
CA GLU A 243 7.55 13.71 23.75
C GLU A 243 8.01 14.92 22.91
N SER A 244 8.59 14.66 21.73
CA SER A 244 9.01 15.73 20.81
C SER A 244 7.84 16.52 20.22
N ILE A 245 6.68 15.87 20.03
CA ILE A 245 5.45 16.54 19.60
C ILE A 245 4.90 17.39 20.75
N GLU A 246 4.81 16.82 21.96
CA GLU A 246 4.37 17.54 23.16
C GLU A 246 5.24 18.78 23.42
N ASP A 247 6.57 18.65 23.30
CA ASP A 247 7.52 19.75 23.44
C ASP A 247 7.36 20.82 22.34
N ALA A 248 7.01 20.41 21.12
CA ALA A 248 6.75 21.34 20.02
C ALA A 248 5.43 22.11 20.23
N GLU A 249 4.46 21.47 20.86
CA GLU A 249 3.18 22.07 21.24
C GLU A 249 3.24 22.83 22.57
N ALA A 250 4.28 22.59 23.38
CA ALA A 250 4.49 23.24 24.65
C ALA A 250 4.58 24.77 24.48
N GLY A 251 3.50 25.45 24.88
CA GLY A 251 3.36 26.90 24.81
C GLY A 251 2.58 27.43 23.61
N LEU A 252 2.07 26.55 22.74
CA LEU A 252 1.00 26.91 21.80
C LEU A 252 -0.33 27.00 22.56
N PRO A 253 -1.20 27.99 22.25
CA PRO A 253 -2.57 27.96 22.77
C PRO A 253 -3.32 26.78 22.16
N GLU A 254 -4.22 26.18 22.93
CA GLU A 254 -5.14 25.18 22.41
C GLU A 254 -5.87 25.70 21.17
N PRO A 255 -6.15 24.83 20.17
CA PRO A 255 -7.03 25.17 19.07
C PRO A 255 -8.34 25.79 19.60
N ARG A 256 -8.76 26.91 19.00
CA ARG A 256 -9.97 27.63 19.44
C ARG A 256 -11.20 26.77 19.22
N GLY A 257 -11.95 26.51 20.30
CA GLY A 257 -13.26 25.87 20.22
C GLY A 257 -14.32 26.82 19.64
N TYR A 258 -15.52 26.30 19.39
CA TYR A 258 -16.61 27.09 18.81
C TYR A 258 -16.94 28.35 19.64
N ASP A 259 -16.93 28.23 20.97
CA ASP A 259 -17.28 29.32 21.88
C ASP A 259 -16.14 30.34 22.09
N ASP A 260 -14.92 30.02 21.65
CA ASP A 260 -13.80 30.99 21.58
C ASP A 260 -13.88 31.89 20.34
N LEU A 261 -14.76 31.56 19.39
CA LEU A 261 -15.01 32.36 18.19
C LEU A 261 -15.99 33.51 18.51
N THR A 262 -15.70 34.71 17.99
CA THR A 262 -16.67 35.82 18.07
C THR A 262 -17.92 35.50 17.25
N PRO A 263 -19.09 36.11 17.54
CA PRO A 263 -20.30 35.91 16.74
C PRO A 263 -20.16 36.30 15.25
N ALA A 264 -19.15 37.08 14.89
CA ALA A 264 -18.82 37.38 13.50
C ALA A 264 -17.99 36.28 12.84
N GLU A 265 -17.02 35.72 13.58
CA GLU A 265 -16.22 34.58 13.15
C GLU A 265 -17.05 33.30 13.03
N GLN A 266 -17.94 33.00 13.99
CA GLN A 266 -18.86 31.86 13.92
C GLN A 266 -19.70 31.90 12.65
N ARG A 267 -20.35 33.04 12.36
CA ARG A 267 -21.12 33.24 11.12
C ARG A 267 -20.26 33.10 9.86
N ARG A 268 -19.02 33.59 9.90
CA ARG A 268 -18.11 33.52 8.76
C ARG A 268 -17.63 32.09 8.52
N ALA A 269 -17.28 31.36 9.56
CA ALA A 269 -16.87 29.96 9.49
C ALA A 269 -18.01 29.08 8.97
N ALA A 270 -19.22 29.22 9.52
CA ALA A 270 -20.41 28.51 9.05
C ALA A 270 -20.69 28.81 7.56
N GLN A 271 -20.62 30.09 7.16
CA GLN A 271 -20.78 30.48 5.76
C GLN A 271 -19.73 29.87 4.83
N LEU A 272 -18.46 29.84 5.25
CA LEU A 272 -17.37 29.28 4.44
C LEU A 272 -17.50 27.77 4.27
N LEU A 273 -18.00 27.09 5.31
CA LEU A 273 -18.19 25.64 5.35
C LEU A 273 -19.55 25.20 4.77
N GLY A 274 -20.42 26.14 4.41
CA GLY A 274 -21.73 25.85 3.83
C GLY A 274 -22.73 25.23 4.81
N VAL A 275 -22.47 25.33 6.11
CA VAL A 275 -23.35 24.82 7.19
C VAL A 275 -23.95 25.99 7.98
N ASP A 276 -25.00 25.74 8.76
CA ASP A 276 -25.46 26.72 9.75
C ASP A 276 -24.65 26.64 11.05
N GLN A 277 -24.82 27.67 11.88
CA GLN A 277 -24.04 27.83 13.11
C GLN A 277 -24.35 26.76 14.18
N LEU A 278 -25.56 26.20 14.19
CA LEU A 278 -25.90 25.13 15.14
C LEU A 278 -25.20 23.85 14.73
N THR A 279 -25.28 23.48 13.45
CA THR A 279 -24.53 22.33 12.90
C THR A 279 -23.03 22.48 13.11
N LEU A 280 -22.46 23.66 12.85
CA LEU A 280 -21.02 23.89 13.10
C LEU A 280 -20.64 23.70 14.57
N ARG A 281 -21.47 24.16 15.51
CA ARG A 281 -21.24 23.96 16.94
C ARG A 281 -21.29 22.47 17.30
N GLU A 282 -22.30 21.76 16.82
CA GLU A 282 -22.48 20.33 17.11
C GLU A 282 -21.32 19.50 16.54
N SER A 283 -20.92 19.75 15.30
CA SER A 283 -19.78 19.04 14.68
C SER A 283 -18.44 19.34 15.35
N MET A 284 -18.21 20.58 15.79
CA MET A 284 -16.99 20.90 16.55
C MET A 284 -17.00 20.23 17.93
N ALA A 285 -18.14 20.21 18.62
CA ALA A 285 -18.27 19.52 19.90
C ALA A 285 -18.07 18.01 19.78
N GLU A 286 -18.57 17.39 18.70
CA GLU A 286 -18.37 15.98 18.41
C GLU A 286 -16.88 15.65 18.12
N ALA A 287 -16.19 16.51 17.38
CA ALA A 287 -14.76 16.35 17.12
C ALA A 287 -13.90 16.52 18.39
N ASP A 288 -14.27 17.45 19.27
CA ASP A 288 -13.61 17.64 20.56
C ASP A 288 -13.78 16.38 21.43
N MET A 289 -15.00 15.80 21.48
CA MET A 289 -15.27 14.55 22.20
C MET A 289 -14.50 13.35 21.64
N MET A 290 -14.41 13.20 20.31
CA MET A 290 -13.62 12.12 19.69
C MET A 290 -12.12 12.24 20.01
N THR A 291 -11.62 13.46 20.18
CA THR A 291 -10.22 13.71 20.56
C THR A 291 -9.97 13.34 22.03
N GLU A 292 -10.93 13.63 22.91
CA GLU A 292 -10.87 13.23 24.32
C GLU A 292 -11.00 11.70 24.50
N ASP A 293 -11.89 11.05 23.76
CA ASP A 293 -12.04 9.58 23.78
C ASP A 293 -10.83 8.86 23.17
N ALA A 294 -10.20 9.40 22.12
CA ALA A 294 -8.95 8.86 21.57
C ALA A 294 -7.79 8.98 22.57
N ALA A 295 -7.69 10.10 23.28
CA ALA A 295 -6.68 10.29 24.33
C ALA A 295 -6.92 9.38 25.56
N ALA A 296 -8.19 9.06 25.87
CA ALA A 296 -8.55 8.10 26.91
C ALA A 296 -8.30 6.64 26.47
N ALA A 297 -8.61 6.30 25.23
CA ALA A 297 -8.35 4.98 24.65
C ALA A 297 -6.85 4.69 24.52
N ASP A 298 -6.02 5.69 24.20
CA ASP A 298 -4.56 5.55 24.23
C ASP A 298 -4.02 5.30 25.65
N ALA A 299 -4.68 5.80 26.69
CA ALA A 299 -4.29 5.55 28.08
C ALA A 299 -4.71 4.15 28.58
N GLU A 300 -5.87 3.66 28.14
CA GLU A 300 -6.43 2.36 28.54
C GLU A 300 -5.80 1.21 27.73
N ALA A 301 -5.62 1.38 26.41
CA ALA A 301 -4.97 0.40 25.53
C ALA A 301 -3.48 0.21 25.84
N ASN A 302 -2.76 1.26 26.25
CA ASN A 302 -1.36 1.14 26.70
C ASN A 302 -1.23 0.48 28.07
N MET A 303 -2.27 0.51 28.92
CA MET A 303 -2.24 -0.11 30.25
C MET A 303 -2.68 -1.58 30.20
N ASP A 304 -3.64 -1.94 29.34
CA ASP A 304 -4.08 -3.33 29.12
C ASP A 304 -3.10 -4.11 28.22
N ALA A 305 -2.62 -3.56 27.09
CA ALA A 305 -1.67 -4.26 26.22
C ALA A 305 -0.31 -4.51 26.89
N MET A 306 0.09 -3.64 27.82
CA MET A 306 1.31 -3.82 28.63
C MET A 306 1.07 -4.77 29.80
N GLY A 307 -0.16 -4.91 30.30
CA GLY A 307 -0.53 -5.86 31.35
C GLY A 307 -0.60 -7.30 30.84
N ASP A 308 -1.32 -7.51 29.74
CA ASP A 308 -1.53 -8.83 29.14
C ASP A 308 -0.23 -9.40 28.53
N ALA A 309 0.59 -8.55 27.89
CA ALA A 309 1.90 -8.97 27.38
C ALA A 309 2.91 -9.28 28.49
N PHE A 310 2.71 -8.80 29.72
CA PHE A 310 3.57 -9.09 30.88
C PHE A 310 3.15 -10.36 31.61
N ASP A 311 1.85 -10.63 31.73
CA ASP A 311 1.33 -11.85 32.37
C ASP A 311 1.59 -13.09 31.49
N ASP A 312 1.38 -13.02 30.17
CA ASP A 312 1.67 -14.14 29.25
C ASP A 312 3.18 -14.45 29.14
N ALA A 313 4.04 -13.45 29.33
CA ALA A 313 5.48 -13.61 29.27
C ALA A 313 6.09 -14.19 30.55
N PHE A 314 5.39 -14.16 31.70
CA PHE A 314 5.92 -14.61 33.00
C PHE A 314 5.24 -15.85 33.60
N ASP A 315 4.02 -16.20 33.20
CA ASP A 315 3.36 -17.43 33.70
C ASP A 315 3.73 -18.71 32.93
N GLY A 316 4.40 -18.58 31.77
CA GLY A 316 4.88 -19.72 30.97
C GLY A 316 6.08 -20.50 31.53
N GLU A 317 6.74 -20.02 32.59
CA GLU A 317 8.01 -20.61 33.09
C GLU A 317 8.00 -21.11 34.54
N ALA A 318 6.87 -21.05 35.26
CA ALA A 318 6.82 -21.50 36.65
C ALA A 318 6.42 -22.97 36.88
N ASP A 319 5.76 -23.65 35.91
CA ASP A 319 5.20 -25.00 36.16
C ASP A 319 6.07 -26.18 35.68
N GLY A 320 7.26 -25.92 35.10
CA GLY A 320 8.14 -26.97 34.57
C GLY A 320 9.20 -27.54 35.54
N ALA A 321 9.41 -26.95 36.71
CA ALA A 321 10.63 -27.19 37.51
C ALA A 321 10.43 -27.94 38.84
N GLN A 322 9.37 -28.75 38.99
CA GLN A 322 9.19 -29.55 40.22
C GLN A 322 8.92 -31.05 40.02
N ALA A 323 9.31 -31.61 38.87
CA ALA A 323 9.17 -33.05 38.60
C ALA A 323 10.39 -33.69 37.94
N ALA A 324 11.60 -33.48 38.48
CA ALA A 324 12.77 -34.29 38.11
C ALA A 324 13.83 -34.29 39.22
N GLY A 325 13.55 -35.00 40.32
CA GLY A 325 14.47 -35.05 41.45
C GLY A 325 14.30 -36.24 42.38
N ASP A 326 13.90 -37.41 41.86
CA ASP A 326 13.97 -38.66 42.61
C ASP A 326 14.36 -39.82 41.68
N GLY A 327 15.54 -40.42 41.92
CA GLY A 327 15.81 -41.78 41.45
C GLY A 327 17.25 -42.12 41.07
N GLN A 328 17.98 -42.65 42.06
CA GLN A 328 19.08 -43.65 41.95
C GLN A 328 20.47 -43.16 41.51
N GLY A 329 21.58 -43.53 42.18
CA GLY A 329 21.79 -44.47 43.27
C GLY A 329 23.23 -44.39 43.80
N GLY A 330 23.50 -44.98 44.96
CA GLY A 330 24.84 -45.02 45.53
C GLY A 330 24.87 -45.40 47.01
N ASP A 331 24.65 -46.68 47.28
CA ASP A 331 24.98 -47.38 48.53
C ASP A 331 26.46 -47.16 48.92
N THR A 332 26.74 -46.72 50.16
CA THR A 332 27.73 -47.34 51.08
C THR A 332 27.65 -46.73 52.49
N GLY A 333 27.26 -47.55 53.47
CA GLY A 333 27.88 -47.70 54.81
C GLY A 333 27.78 -46.58 55.85
N ALA A 334 27.07 -46.84 56.96
CA ALA A 334 27.63 -46.99 58.31
C ALA A 334 26.51 -47.06 59.38
N GLU A 335 26.64 -48.12 60.21
CA GLU A 335 26.00 -48.41 61.51
C GLU A 335 24.49 -48.75 61.58
#